data_AF-V4HVA2-F1
#
_entry.id   AF-V4HVA2-F1
#
_cell.length_a   1.000
_cell.length_b   1.000
_cell.length_c   1.000
_cell.angle_alpha   90.00
_cell.angle_beta   90.00
_cell.angle_gamma   90.00
#
_symmetry.space_group_name_H-M   'P 1'
#
loop_
_entity.id
_entity.type
_entity.pdbx_description
1 polymer ?
#
loop_
_entity_poly.entity_id
_entity_poly.type
_entity_poly.pdbx_seq_one_letter_code
_entity_poly.pdbx_strand_id
1 'polypeptide(L)'
;MLTKVTAESALNAERDEHLGYRKNSKSTSRNSRNGYANKTIVTEDGAIDIEAPRDRLSTFEPPLVKKQQTRFTSMGDKIPSLNAKAGNRKNLQ
;
A
#
# COMPACT_ATOMS: atom_id res chain seq x y z
N MET A 1 -2.73 2.63 19.40
CA MET A 1 -2.76 1.70 18.24
C MET A 1 -1.63 2.04 17.28
N LEU A 2 -0.44 1.45 17.48
CA LEU A 2 0.67 1.62 16.53
C LEU A 2 0.39 0.88 15.21
N THR A 3 -0.31 -0.26 15.30
CA THR A 3 -0.59 -1.17 14.18
C THR A 3 -1.45 -0.55 13.08
N LYS A 4 -2.48 0.24 13.44
CA LYS A 4 -3.36 0.93 12.47
C LYS A 4 -2.58 1.94 11.62
N VAL A 5 -1.90 2.88 12.29
CA VAL A 5 -1.17 3.96 11.61
C VAL A 5 -0.05 3.40 10.73
N THR A 6 0.65 2.37 11.21
CA THR A 6 1.69 1.67 10.43
C THR A 6 1.09 0.99 9.20
N ALA A 7 -0.04 0.28 9.33
CA ALA A 7 -0.69 -0.39 8.20
C ALA A 7 -1.19 0.62 7.15
N GLU A 8 -1.86 1.69 7.56
CA GLU A 8 -2.34 2.74 6.65
C GLU A 8 -1.18 3.45 5.95
N SER A 9 -0.09 3.73 6.66
CA SER A 9 1.11 4.36 6.11
C SER A 9 1.79 3.46 5.07
N ALA A 10 1.92 2.16 5.36
CA ALA A 10 2.51 1.21 4.44
C ALA A 10 1.65 1.05 3.17
N LEU A 11 0.32 0.92 3.31
CA LEU A 11 -0.60 0.86 2.17
C LEU A 11 -0.56 2.12 1.30
N ASN A 12 -0.40 3.31 1.91
CA ASN A 12 -0.23 4.55 1.15
C ASN A 12 1.09 4.57 0.37
N ALA A 13 2.18 4.05 0.94
CA ALA A 13 3.46 3.94 0.26
C ALA A 13 3.37 2.99 -0.94
N GLU A 14 2.75 1.82 -0.76
CA GLU A 14 2.50 0.86 -1.84
C GLU A 14 1.64 1.45 -2.96
N ARG A 15 0.59 2.22 -2.64
CA ARG A 15 -0.23 2.90 -3.65
C ARG A 15 0.59 3.91 -4.44
N ASP A 16 1.43 4.68 -3.76
CA ASP A 16 2.27 5.68 -4.42
C ASP A 16 3.28 5.03 -5.38
N GLU A 17 3.80 3.85 -5.02
CA GLU A 17 4.63 3.03 -5.90
C GLU A 17 3.83 2.46 -7.08
N HIS A 18 2.65 1.87 -6.84
CA HIS A 18 1.75 1.35 -7.87
C HIS A 18 1.34 2.40 -8.91
N LEU A 19 1.02 3.62 -8.42
CA LEU A 19 0.66 4.73 -9.29
C LEU A 19 1.88 5.37 -9.97
N GLY A 20 3.07 5.22 -9.38
CA GLY A 20 4.32 5.80 -9.87
C GLY A 20 4.48 7.30 -9.56
N TYR A 21 3.64 7.88 -8.69
CA TYR A 21 3.72 9.30 -8.33
C TYR A 21 3.16 9.58 -6.93
N ARG A 22 3.69 10.63 -6.28
CA ARG A 22 3.29 11.07 -4.93
C ARG A 22 2.00 11.90 -4.92
N LYS A 23 1.45 12.13 -3.72
CA LYS A 23 0.24 12.95 -3.53
C LYS A 23 0.50 14.35 -4.10
N ASN A 24 -0.45 14.84 -4.90
CA ASN A 24 -0.40 16.15 -5.58
C ASN A 24 0.66 16.29 -6.69
N SER A 25 1.33 15.21 -7.10
CA SER A 25 2.17 15.23 -8.30
C SER A 25 1.33 15.10 -9.57
N LYS A 26 1.72 15.79 -10.65
CA LYS A 26 1.11 15.62 -11.97
C LYS A 26 1.43 14.20 -12.48
N SER A 27 0.43 13.52 -13.03
CA SER A 27 0.58 12.21 -13.65
C SER A 27 -0.08 12.21 -15.02
N THR A 28 0.54 11.54 -15.98
CA THR A 28 -0.02 11.28 -17.32
C THR A 28 -0.77 9.95 -17.38
N SER A 29 -0.80 9.19 -16.28
CA SER A 29 -1.47 7.90 -16.21
C SER A 29 -2.99 8.07 -16.26
N ARG A 30 -3.68 7.15 -16.95
CA ARG A 30 -5.15 7.01 -16.88
C ARG A 30 -5.63 6.61 -15.49
N ASN A 31 -4.73 6.10 -14.64
CA ASN A 31 -5.05 5.70 -13.28
C ASN A 31 -4.76 6.83 -12.28
N SER A 32 -5.61 6.96 -11.26
CA SER A 32 -5.46 7.99 -10.24
C SER A 32 -5.95 7.55 -8.87
N ARG A 33 -5.60 8.31 -7.84
CA ARG A 33 -6.10 8.08 -6.47
C ARG A 33 -7.62 8.25 -6.46
N ASN A 34 -8.32 7.32 -5.81
CA ASN A 34 -9.78 7.30 -5.70
C ASN A 34 -10.23 7.14 -4.23
N GLY A 35 -9.65 7.97 -3.36
CA GLY A 35 -9.97 7.98 -1.94
C GLY A 35 -9.52 6.72 -1.19
N TYR A 36 -10.26 6.41 -0.13
CA TYR A 36 -10.01 5.32 0.80
C TYR A 36 -11.30 4.51 1.02
N ALA A 37 -11.14 3.22 1.31
CA ALA A 37 -12.23 2.35 1.74
C ALA A 37 -11.95 1.86 3.16
N ASN A 38 -12.98 1.83 4.01
CA ASN A 38 -12.88 1.25 5.33
C ASN A 38 -12.75 -0.28 5.21
N LYS A 39 -11.80 -0.86 5.94
CA LYS A 39 -11.63 -2.30 6.07
C LYS A 39 -11.29 -2.66 7.51
N THR A 40 -12.06 -3.57 8.08
CA THR A 40 -11.75 -4.20 9.36
C THR A 40 -10.75 -5.34 9.16
N ILE A 41 -9.66 -5.32 9.92
CA ILE A 41 -8.64 -6.36 9.95
C ILE A 41 -8.61 -6.95 11.37
N VAL A 42 -8.69 -8.27 11.47
CA VAL A 42 -8.52 -9.01 12.71
C VAL A 42 -7.05 -9.30 12.92
N THR A 43 -6.49 -8.75 14.00
CA THR A 43 -5.12 -8.99 14.48
C THR A 43 -5.15 -9.84 15.76
N GLU A 44 -3.98 -10.25 16.24
CA GLU A 44 -3.85 -10.99 17.52
C GLU A 44 -4.39 -10.19 18.72
N ASP A 45 -4.22 -8.86 18.68
CA ASP A 45 -4.73 -7.93 19.69
C ASP A 45 -6.22 -7.58 19.51
N GLY A 46 -6.89 -8.16 18.50
CA GLY A 46 -8.30 -7.90 18.18
C GLY A 46 -8.53 -7.25 16.82
N ALA A 47 -9.80 -6.90 16.54
CA ALA A 47 -10.19 -6.26 15.29
C ALA A 47 -9.86 -4.76 15.28
N ILE A 48 -9.24 -4.30 14.20
CA ILE A 48 -8.90 -2.90 13.96
C ILE A 48 -9.50 -2.43 12.64
N ASP A 49 -10.07 -1.23 12.62
CA ASP A 49 -10.54 -0.60 11.39
C ASP A 49 -9.44 0.25 10.78
N ILE A 50 -9.15 0.00 9.50
CA ILE A 50 -8.15 0.73 8.73
C ILE A 50 -8.76 1.37 7.48
N GLU A 51 -8.12 2.44 7.01
CA GLU A 51 -8.43 3.07 5.73
C GLU A 51 -7.52 2.56 4.60
N ALA A 52 -8.05 1.66 3.77
CA ALA A 52 -7.33 1.10 2.63
C ALA A 52 -7.39 2.05 1.42
N PRO A 53 -6.25 2.52 0.88
CA PRO A 53 -6.22 3.37 -0.31
C PRO A 53 -6.76 2.63 -1.55
N ARG A 54 -7.44 3.37 -2.43
CA ARG A 54 -7.93 2.85 -3.72
C ARG A 54 -7.44 3.69 -4.90
N ASP A 55 -7.32 3.02 -6.03
CA ASP A 55 -7.09 3.63 -7.33
C ASP A 55 -8.36 3.62 -8.18
N ARG A 56 -8.42 4.50 -9.18
CA ARG A 56 -9.61 4.73 -10.01
C ARG A 56 -9.91 3.57 -10.94
N LEU A 57 -8.88 2.86 -11.38
CA LEU A 57 -9.04 1.67 -12.21
C LEU A 57 -9.23 0.38 -11.39
N SER A 58 -9.20 0.45 -10.06
CA SER A 58 -9.29 -0.71 -9.15
C SER A 58 -8.25 -1.81 -9.42
N THR A 59 -7.07 -1.43 -9.93
CA THR A 59 -5.94 -2.32 -10.22
C THR A 59 -4.92 -2.39 -9.09
N PHE A 60 -5.06 -1.56 -8.05
CA PHE A 60 -4.17 -1.60 -6.90
C PHE A 60 -4.44 -2.85 -6.05
N GLU A 61 -3.44 -3.72 -5.94
CA GLU A 61 -3.47 -4.92 -5.10
C GLU A 61 -2.30 -4.87 -4.09
N PRO A 62 -2.56 -4.43 -2.84
CA PRO A 62 -1.50 -4.30 -1.85
C PRO A 62 -0.97 -5.67 -1.40
N PRO A 63 0.35 -5.91 -1.45
CA PRO A 63 0.93 -7.17 -0.96
C PRO A 63 0.89 -7.30 0.56
N LEU A 64 0.99 -6.20 1.32
CA LEU A 64 0.97 -6.21 2.78
C LEU A 64 -0.41 -6.59 3.35
N VAL A 65 -1.49 -6.16 2.69
CA VAL A 65 -2.84 -6.61 2.98
C VAL A 65 -3.51 -7.07 1.70
N LYS A 66 -3.36 -8.34 1.33
CA LYS A 66 -4.01 -8.89 0.13
C LYS A 66 -5.50 -8.51 0.09
N LYS A 67 -5.99 -8.22 -1.11
CA LYS A 67 -7.42 -8.00 -1.38
C LYS A 67 -8.21 -9.17 -0.76
N GLN A 68 -9.27 -8.87 -0.01
CA GLN A 68 -10.09 -9.84 0.75
C GLN A 68 -9.45 -10.53 1.97
N GLN A 69 -8.19 -10.28 2.32
CA GLN A 69 -7.60 -10.85 3.54
C GLN A 69 -8.11 -10.10 4.79
N THR A 70 -8.84 -10.77 5.67
CA THR A 70 -9.40 -10.20 6.91
C THR A 70 -8.63 -10.54 8.18
N ARG A 71 -7.67 -11.48 8.12
CA ARG A 71 -6.83 -11.89 9.25
C ARG A 71 -5.35 -11.55 9.03
N PHE A 72 -4.75 -10.93 10.03
CA PHE A 72 -3.35 -10.54 10.09
C PHE A 72 -2.67 -11.38 11.18
N THR A 73 -2.01 -12.47 10.79
CA THR A 73 -1.47 -13.46 11.74
C THR A 73 -0.09 -13.11 12.30
N SER A 74 0.63 -12.16 11.71
CA SER A 74 1.87 -11.60 12.26
C SER A 74 2.36 -10.50 11.32
N MET A 75 2.80 -9.36 11.88
CA MET A 75 3.46 -8.30 11.11
C MET A 75 4.85 -8.72 10.60
N GLY A 76 5.40 -9.83 11.13
CA GLY A 76 6.69 -10.40 10.75
C GLY A 76 6.68 -11.30 9.51
N ASP A 77 5.52 -11.84 9.10
CA ASP A 77 5.46 -12.83 8.01
C ASP A 77 5.27 -12.22 6.61
N LYS A 78 4.94 -10.93 6.51
CA LYS A 78 4.59 -10.29 5.23
C LYS A 78 5.08 -8.84 5.10
N ILE A 79 6.31 -8.56 5.51
CA ILE A 79 7.06 -7.49 4.86
C ILE A 79 7.75 -8.16 3.66
N PRO A 80 7.19 -8.16 2.43
CA PRO A 80 8.06 -8.33 1.28
C PRO A 80 9.03 -7.17 1.39
N SER A 81 10.30 -7.54 1.56
CA SER A 81 11.46 -6.68 1.52
C SER A 81 11.15 -5.29 0.96
N LEU A 82 11.47 -4.24 1.73
CA LEU A 82 12.01 -3.02 1.15
C LEU A 82 13.19 -3.48 0.28
N ASN A 83 12.92 -3.96 -0.93
CA ASN A 83 13.94 -4.27 -1.89
C ASN A 83 14.36 -2.90 -2.35
N ALA A 84 15.41 -2.41 -1.67
CA ALA A 84 16.12 -1.20 -1.99
C ALA A 84 16.26 -1.15 -3.51
N LYS A 85 15.41 -0.33 -4.13
CA LYS A 85 15.58 0.09 -5.49
C LYS A 85 16.88 0.87 -5.48
N ALA A 86 17.98 0.15 -5.70
CA ALA A 86 19.25 0.70 -6.11
C ALA A 86 19.01 1.36 -7.47
N GLY A 87 18.48 2.58 -7.44
CA GLY A 87 18.52 3.48 -8.57
C GLY A 87 19.96 3.99 -8.68
N ASN A 88 20.71 3.50 -9.66
CA ASN A 88 21.89 4.13 -10.24
C ASN A 88 22.45 3.18 -11.34
N ARG A 89 22.79 3.57 -12.57
CA ARG A 89 22.96 4.84 -13.27
C ARG A 89 22.79 4.58 -14.78
N LYS A 90 22.46 5.67 -15.48
CA LYS A 90 22.74 5.97 -16.88
C LYS A 90 23.82 5.09 -17.53
N ASN A 91 23.60 4.64 -18.76
CA ASN A 91 24.39 5.08 -19.91
C ASN A 91 23.84 4.56 -21.25
N LEU A 92 23.66 5.54 -22.14
CA LEU A 92 23.69 5.46 -23.58
C LEU A 92 24.94 4.70 -24.05
N GLN A 93 24.76 3.67 -24.88
CA GLN A 93 25.53 3.39 -26.11
C GLN A 93 24.63 2.65 -27.09
#